data_AF-A0A538S4G4-F1
#
_entry.id   AF-A0A538S4G4-F1
#
_cell.length_a   1.000
_cell.length_b   1.000
_cell.length_c   1.000
_cell.angle_alpha   90.00
_cell.angle_beta   90.00
_cell.angle_gamma   90.00
#
_symmetry.space_group_name_H-M   'P 1'
#
loop_
_entity.id
_entity.type
_entity.pdbx_description
1 polymer ?
#
loop_
_entity_poly.entity_id
_entity_poly.type
_entity_poly.pdbx_seq_one_letter_code
_entity_poly.pdbx_strand_id
1 'polypeptide(L)'
;MSHERFCTQPKAAFPNRTVVTVMGDGCFQMCGMELATAVQEKLPVIVILINDRSLTLIKAIQERRYESRFIGVDLRNPDFGLLARAFGVRSWQVDSDAQFEPALQQAVASGETAVIEVRVAE
;
A
#
# COMPACT_ATOMS: atom_id res chain seq x y z
N MET A 1 -10.45 -5.49 -20.68
CA MET A 1 -10.32 -4.38 -19.71
C MET A 1 -10.71 -4.76 -18.27
N SER A 2 -10.96 -6.03 -17.92
CA SER A 2 -11.54 -6.43 -16.63
C SER A 2 -10.57 -7.18 -15.68
N HIS A 3 -9.24 -7.08 -15.84
CA HIS A 3 -8.29 -7.97 -15.14
C HIS A 3 -7.23 -7.27 -14.27
N GLU A 4 -7.28 -5.94 -14.12
CA GLU A 4 -6.21 -5.18 -13.43
C GLU A 4 -6.61 -4.69 -12.03
N ARG A 5 -7.50 -5.41 -11.34
CA ARG A 5 -7.92 -5.07 -9.97
C ARG A 5 -7.06 -5.82 -8.95
N PHE A 6 -6.04 -5.14 -8.45
CA PHE A 6 -4.97 -5.76 -7.66
C PHE A 6 -5.47 -6.44 -6.37
N CYS A 7 -6.26 -5.72 -5.56
CA CYS A 7 -6.71 -6.19 -4.25
C CYS A 7 -8.21 -6.56 -4.22
N THR A 8 -9.04 -5.88 -4.99
CA THR A 8 -10.50 -6.05 -4.92
C THR A 8 -10.99 -7.35 -5.57
N GLN A 9 -10.33 -7.83 -6.64
CA GLN A 9 -10.74 -9.10 -7.29
C GLN A 9 -10.54 -10.34 -6.41
N PRO A 10 -9.35 -10.56 -5.80
CA PRO A 10 -9.18 -11.66 -4.85
C PRO A 10 -10.20 -11.62 -3.72
N LYS A 11 -10.56 -10.42 -3.24
CA LYS A 11 -11.56 -10.28 -2.18
C LYS A 11 -12.97 -10.62 -2.63
N ALA A 12 -13.35 -10.22 -3.85
CA ALA A 12 -14.64 -10.60 -4.44
C ALA A 12 -14.76 -12.11 -4.70
N ALA A 13 -13.66 -12.75 -5.13
CA ALA A 13 -13.63 -14.20 -5.36
C ALA A 13 -13.68 -15.02 -4.06
N PHE A 14 -13.14 -14.48 -2.96
CA PHE A 14 -13.07 -15.14 -1.67
C PHE A 14 -13.57 -14.24 -0.52
N PRO A 15 -14.88 -13.96 -0.44
CA PRO A 15 -15.43 -12.94 0.46
C PRO A 15 -15.18 -13.23 1.95
N ASN A 16 -15.09 -14.51 2.31
CA ASN A 16 -14.88 -14.95 3.69
C ASN A 16 -13.40 -15.00 4.10
N ARG A 17 -12.47 -14.71 3.19
CA ARG A 17 -11.03 -14.70 3.50
C ARG A 17 -10.55 -13.28 3.71
N THR A 18 -9.62 -13.10 4.64
CA THR A 18 -8.86 -11.86 4.75
C THR A 18 -7.93 -11.76 3.54
N VAL A 19 -7.99 -10.64 2.84
CA VAL A 19 -7.10 -10.34 1.71
C VAL A 19 -6.17 -9.22 2.14
N VAL A 20 -4.88 -9.50 2.07
CA VAL A 20 -3.80 -8.56 2.36
C VAL A 20 -3.01 -8.34 1.09
N THR A 21 -2.72 -7.09 0.76
CA THR A 21 -1.89 -6.71 -0.39
C THR A 21 -0.69 -5.93 0.11
N VAL A 22 0.50 -6.37 -0.28
CA VAL A 22 1.76 -5.67 0.02
C VAL A 22 2.19 -4.94 -1.25
N MET A 23 2.47 -3.64 -1.14
CA MET A 23 2.92 -2.84 -2.28
C MET A 23 3.85 -1.70 -1.84
N GLY A 24 4.73 -1.29 -2.74
CA GLY A 24 5.53 -0.08 -2.55
C GLY A 24 4.73 1.19 -2.83
N ASP A 25 5.21 2.31 -2.32
CA ASP A 25 4.71 3.67 -2.58
C ASP A 25 4.58 4.02 -4.07
N GLY A 26 5.55 3.67 -4.90
CA GLY A 26 5.47 3.87 -6.34
C GLY A 26 4.31 3.10 -6.99
N CYS A 27 4.05 1.87 -6.51
CA CYS A 27 2.90 1.09 -6.97
C CYS A 27 1.58 1.70 -6.48
N PHE A 28 1.53 2.13 -5.22
CA PHE A 28 0.36 2.77 -4.63
C PHE A 28 -0.01 4.08 -5.33
N GLN A 29 0.97 4.86 -5.82
CA GLN A 29 0.67 6.03 -6.65
C GLN A 29 -0.02 5.68 -7.97
N MET A 30 0.24 4.49 -8.53
CA MET A 30 -0.38 4.04 -9.79
C MET A 30 -1.77 3.44 -9.58
N CYS A 31 -1.99 2.71 -8.49
CA CYS A 31 -3.20 1.91 -8.28
C CYS A 31 -4.01 2.26 -7.01
N GLY A 32 -3.56 3.18 -6.16
CA GLY A 32 -4.17 3.49 -4.87
C GLY A 32 -5.60 4.01 -4.94
N MET A 33 -6.05 4.49 -6.11
CA MET A 33 -7.46 4.86 -6.32
C MET A 33 -8.42 3.66 -6.26
N GLU A 34 -7.93 2.41 -6.36
CA GLU A 34 -8.74 1.21 -6.12
C GLU A 34 -9.34 1.17 -4.69
N LEU A 35 -8.81 1.97 -3.75
CA LEU A 35 -9.46 2.15 -2.44
C LEU A 35 -10.90 2.64 -2.55
N ALA A 36 -11.19 3.53 -3.51
CA ALA A 36 -12.56 4.01 -3.76
C ALA A 36 -13.48 2.85 -4.16
N THR A 37 -13.01 1.98 -5.06
CA THR A 37 -13.71 0.77 -5.47
C THR A 37 -13.93 -0.18 -4.30
N ALA A 38 -12.91 -0.42 -3.49
CA ALA A 38 -12.99 -1.32 -2.34
C ALA A 38 -14.06 -0.86 -1.33
N VAL A 39 -14.13 0.45 -1.08
CA VAL A 39 -15.14 1.04 -0.20
C VAL A 39 -16.54 0.97 -0.82
N GLN A 40 -16.68 1.36 -2.08
CA GLN A 40 -17.97 1.36 -2.78
C GLN A 40 -18.59 -0.04 -2.83
N GLU A 41 -17.78 -1.04 -3.19
CA GLU A 41 -18.24 -2.43 -3.35
C GLU A 41 -18.23 -3.21 -2.03
N LYS A 42 -17.88 -2.57 -0.91
CA LYS A 42 -17.77 -3.19 0.43
C LYS A 42 -16.89 -4.43 0.43
N LEU A 43 -15.73 -4.34 -0.22
CA LEU A 43 -14.73 -5.39 -0.32
C LEU A 43 -13.58 -5.07 0.64
N PRO A 44 -13.63 -5.53 1.91
CA PRO A 44 -12.60 -5.17 2.88
C PRO A 44 -11.26 -5.82 2.51
N VAL A 45 -10.30 -4.96 2.21
CA VAL A 45 -8.92 -5.31 1.86
C VAL A 45 -7.94 -4.55 2.76
N ILE A 46 -6.87 -5.21 3.17
CA ILE A 46 -5.80 -4.59 3.97
C ILE A 46 -4.62 -4.33 3.04
N VAL A 47 -4.24 -3.07 2.89
CA VAL A 47 -3.05 -2.66 2.12
C VAL A 47 -1.90 -2.40 3.08
N ILE A 48 -0.82 -3.15 2.94
CA ILE A 48 0.47 -2.86 3.57
C ILE A 48 1.29 -2.08 2.55
N LEU A 49 1.50 -0.81 2.84
CA LEU A 49 2.19 0.15 1.99
C LEU A 49 3.61 0.35 2.51
N ILE A 50 4.60 -0.14 1.78
CA ILE A 50 6.01 0.09 2.09
C ILE A 50 6.42 1.43 1.48
N ASN A 51 6.69 2.42 2.33
CA ASN A 51 7.04 3.77 1.92
C ASN A 51 8.53 4.03 2.19
N ASP A 52 9.34 3.80 1.17
CA ASP A 52 10.78 4.12 1.13
C ASP A 52 11.10 5.32 0.21
N ARG A 53 10.05 5.99 -0.31
CA ARG A 53 10.15 7.15 -1.20
C ARG A 53 10.95 6.86 -2.46
N SER A 54 10.93 5.62 -2.97
CA SER A 54 11.67 5.30 -4.17
C SER A 54 11.11 4.11 -4.98
N LEU A 55 11.48 4.04 -6.26
CA LEU A 55 11.33 2.83 -7.06
C LEU A 55 12.47 1.87 -6.72
N THR A 56 12.47 1.32 -5.50
CA THR A 56 13.60 0.59 -4.88
C THR A 56 14.23 -0.48 -5.76
N LEU A 57 13.42 -1.28 -6.47
CA LEU A 57 13.96 -2.28 -7.38
C LEU A 57 14.75 -1.65 -8.54
N ILE A 58 14.24 -0.56 -9.12
CA ILE A 58 14.91 0.16 -10.21
C ILE A 58 16.16 0.87 -9.67
N LYS A 59 16.07 1.46 -8.46
CA LYS A 59 17.20 2.08 -7.77
C LYS A 59 18.33 1.08 -7.54
N ALA A 60 18.01 -0.13 -7.05
CA ALA A 60 18.99 -1.22 -6.86
C ALA A 60 19.60 -1.70 -8.19
N ILE A 61 18.83 -1.71 -9.29
CA ILE A 61 19.37 -2.01 -10.62
C ILE A 61 20.36 -0.91 -11.05
N GLN A 62 20.02 0.37 -10.82
CA GLN A 62 20.87 1.48 -11.19
C GLN A 62 22.17 1.54 -10.38
N GLU A 63 22.09 1.25 -9.08
CA GLU A 63 23.25 1.07 -8.21
C GLU A 63 24.23 0.04 -8.78
N ARG A 64 23.72 -1.16 -9.10
CA ARG A 64 24.55 -2.30 -9.54
C ARG A 64 25.07 -2.17 -10.97
N ARG A 65 24.32 -1.54 -11.88
CA ARG A 65 24.62 -1.54 -13.33
C ARG A 65 25.11 -0.22 -13.89
N TYR A 66 24.92 0.88 -13.18
CA TYR A 66 25.21 2.22 -13.68
C TYR A 66 26.01 3.06 -12.69
N GLU A 67 26.91 2.43 -11.92
CA GLU A 67 27.84 3.13 -11.02
C GLU A 67 27.11 4.06 -10.03
N SER A 68 25.97 3.62 -9.51
CA SER A 68 25.11 4.44 -8.63
C SER A 68 24.62 5.74 -9.26
N ARG A 69 24.52 5.80 -10.59
CA ARG A 69 23.85 6.90 -11.30
C ARG A 69 22.34 6.73 -11.21
N PHE A 70 21.74 7.40 -10.24
CA PHE A 70 20.30 7.38 -10.01
C PHE A 70 19.55 8.36 -10.92
N ILE A 71 18.52 7.88 -11.62
CA ILE A 71 17.69 8.68 -12.53
C ILE A 71 16.23 8.24 -12.39
N GLY A 72 15.36 9.18 -11.97
CA GLY A 72 13.90 8.98 -11.94
C GLY A 72 13.42 7.92 -10.95
N VAL A 73 14.21 7.61 -9.92
CA VAL A 73 13.92 6.57 -8.94
C VAL A 73 13.49 7.10 -7.59
N ASP A 74 13.77 8.37 -7.27
CA ASP A 74 13.32 8.99 -6.03
C ASP A 74 11.91 9.59 -6.21
N LEU A 75 11.04 9.34 -5.25
CA LEU A 75 9.62 9.70 -5.30
C LEU A 75 9.30 10.78 -4.29
N ARG A 76 8.52 11.77 -4.73
CA ARG A 76 7.83 12.70 -3.84
C ARG A 76 6.41 12.22 -3.63
N ASN A 77 6.15 11.65 -2.46
CA ASN A 77 4.86 11.08 -2.13
C ASN A 77 3.90 12.13 -1.55
N PRO A 78 2.58 11.99 -1.80
CA PRO A 78 1.57 12.67 -1.00
C PRO A 78 1.50 12.06 0.41
N ASP A 79 0.73 12.69 1.30
CA ASP A 79 0.35 12.04 2.56
C ASP A 79 -0.68 10.94 2.26
N PHE A 80 -0.21 9.69 2.27
CA PHE A 80 -1.06 8.54 1.97
C PHE A 80 -2.13 8.30 3.02
N GLY A 81 -1.88 8.67 4.28
CA GLY A 81 -2.88 8.62 5.34
C GLY A 81 -4.04 9.59 5.08
N LEU A 82 -3.75 10.83 4.66
CA LEU A 82 -4.78 11.80 4.25
C LEU A 82 -5.54 11.30 3.01
N LEU A 83 -4.83 10.75 2.02
CA LEU A 83 -5.47 10.21 0.83
C LEU A 83 -6.41 9.04 1.16
N ALA A 84 -5.99 8.10 2.01
CA ALA A 84 -6.83 7.01 2.48
C ALA A 84 -8.07 7.54 3.22
N ARG A 85 -7.89 8.50 4.13
CA ARG A 85 -9.00 9.14 4.85
C ARG A 85 -9.98 9.84 3.92
N ALA A 86 -9.53 10.44 2.82
CA ALA A 86 -10.40 11.06 1.82
C ALA A 86 -11.34 10.05 1.15
N PHE A 87 -10.95 8.77 1.05
CA PHE A 87 -11.80 7.68 0.59
C PHE A 87 -12.64 7.03 1.71
N GLY A 88 -12.56 7.53 2.94
CA GLY A 88 -13.21 6.91 4.11
C GLY A 88 -12.48 5.67 4.62
N VAL A 89 -11.22 5.46 4.23
CA VAL A 89 -10.41 4.31 4.63
C VAL A 89 -9.57 4.66 5.86
N ARG A 90 -9.58 3.78 6.86
CA ARG A 90 -8.72 3.93 8.04
C ARG A 90 -7.27 3.65 7.66
N SER A 91 -6.36 4.48 8.15
CA SER A 91 -4.93 4.36 7.91
C SER A 91 -4.12 4.39 9.20
N TRP A 92 -3.07 3.57 9.28
CA TRP A 92 -2.05 3.64 10.33
C TRP A 92 -0.70 3.99 9.72
N GLN A 93 0.07 4.82 10.41
CA GLN A 93 1.48 5.03 10.12
C GLN A 93 2.31 4.24 11.12
N VAL A 94 3.25 3.45 10.61
CA VAL A 94 4.12 2.54 11.34
C VAL A 94 5.56 2.96 11.07
N ASP A 95 6.25 3.40 12.12
CA ASP A 95 7.64 3.88 12.11
C ASP A 95 8.60 2.89 12.77
N SER A 96 8.08 1.80 13.33
CA SER A 96 8.87 0.79 14.02
C SER A 96 8.17 -0.57 14.02
N ASP A 97 8.95 -1.63 14.12
CA ASP A 97 8.44 -3.01 14.16
C ASP A 97 7.40 -3.22 15.27
N ALA A 98 7.58 -2.57 16.43
CA ALA A 98 6.68 -2.67 17.58
C ALA A 98 5.27 -2.11 17.30
N GLN A 99 5.14 -1.22 16.31
CA GLN A 99 3.85 -0.63 15.92
C GLN A 99 3.13 -1.46 14.84
N PHE A 100 3.85 -2.32 14.11
CA PHE A 100 3.28 -3.05 12.99
C PHE A 100 2.24 -4.09 13.41
N GLU A 101 2.60 -4.96 14.36
CA GLU A 101 1.69 -6.02 14.81
C GLU A 101 0.37 -5.45 15.40
N PRO A 102 0.38 -4.44 16.28
CA PRO A 102 -0.84 -3.79 16.74
C PRO A 102 -1.69 -3.18 15.62
N ALA A 103 -1.06 -2.53 14.63
CA ALA A 103 -1.77 -1.96 13.48
C ALA A 103 -2.44 -3.04 12.63
N LEU A 104 -1.74 -4.14 12.37
CA LEU A 104 -2.26 -5.28 11.61
C LEU A 104 -3.44 -5.94 12.32
N GLN A 105 -3.33 -6.17 13.63
CA GLN A 105 -4.42 -6.74 14.43
C GLN A 105 -5.67 -5.85 14.39
N GLN A 106 -5.51 -4.53 14.51
CA GLN A 106 -6.62 -3.57 14.42
C GLN A 106 -7.24 -3.54 13.01
N ALA A 107 -6.42 -3.59 11.96
CA ALA A 107 -6.90 -3.64 10.58
C ALA A 107 -7.72 -4.91 10.32
N VAL A 108 -7.23 -6.07 10.74
CA VAL A 108 -7.96 -7.36 10.62
C VAL A 108 -9.26 -7.33 11.41
N ALA A 109 -9.23 -6.85 12.66
CA ALA A 109 -10.41 -6.79 13.53
C ALA A 109 -11.48 -5.81 13.03
N SER A 110 -11.11 -4.79 12.24
CA SER A 110 -12.07 -3.82 11.71
C SER A 110 -13.09 -4.44 10.74
N GLY A 111 -12.69 -5.48 9.99
CA GLY A 111 -13.51 -6.02 8.91
C GLY A 111 -13.77 -5.01 7.76
N GLU A 112 -13.02 -3.92 7.71
CA GLU A 112 -13.14 -2.83 6.74
C GLU A 112 -11.88 -2.74 5.86
N THR A 113 -11.95 -1.93 4.80
CA THR A 113 -10.77 -1.58 4.03
C THR A 113 -9.82 -0.75 4.89
N ALA A 114 -8.52 -1.07 4.83
CA ALA A 114 -7.50 -0.51 5.71
C ALA A 114 -6.18 -0.27 4.96
N VAL A 115 -5.44 0.76 5.35
CA VAL A 115 -4.07 1.03 4.89
C VAL A 115 -3.11 1.06 6.08
N ILE A 116 -2.04 0.28 6.02
CA ILE A 116 -0.94 0.32 6.98
C ILE A 116 0.28 0.81 6.22
N GLU A 117 0.63 2.07 6.43
CA GLU A 117 1.83 2.70 5.86
C GLU A 117 3.03 2.40 6.75
N VAL A 118 3.94 1.57 6.27
CA VAL A 118 5.21 1.25 6.91
C VAL A 118 6.27 2.18 6.32
N ARG A 119 6.75 3.13 7.12
CA ARG A 119 7.79 4.06 6.71
C ARG A 119 9.16 3.43 6.97
N VAL A 120 9.94 3.26 5.92
CA VAL A 120 11.29 2.72 6.04
C VAL A 120 12.22 3.88 6.37
N ALA A 121 12.89 3.81 7.52
CA ALA A 121 13.96 4.73 7.85
C ALA A 121 15.17 4.45 6.95
N GLU A 122 15.77 5.51 6.41
CA GLU A 122 17.09 5.44 5.74
C GLU A 122 18.21 5.10 6.72
#